data_AF-Q12ZF8-F1
#
_entry.id   AF-Q12ZF8-F1
#
_cell.length_a   1.000
_cell.length_b   1.000
_cell.length_c   1.000
_cell.angle_alpha   90.00
_cell.angle_beta   90.00
_cell.angle_gamma   90.00
#
_symmetry.space_group_name_H-M   'P 1'
#
loop_
_entity.id
_entity.type
_entity.pdbx_description
1 polymer ?
#
loop_
_entity_poly.entity_id
_entity_poly.type
_entity_poly.pdbx_seq_one_letter_code
_entity_poly.pdbx_strand_id
1 'polypeptide(L)'
;MKFIERLFGKKQEKKESHYVVFELVELSSTVKAEIKKQEEILRPVIKDKFEGIRLSLEELDELKKDLLKADPIEGAGKREEKLGDSNRDNIVYNLKIIHNKVKIPGNSSPVVAAEFYMDAKSTLKIGLDNTRRSLMYIKVLYPQEHQKIN
;
A
#
# COMPACT_ATOMS: atom_id res chain seq x y z
N MET A 1 -60.93 17.47 -40.30
CA MET A 1 -59.62 17.76 -39.67
C MET A 1 -59.67 18.01 -38.15
N LYS A 2 -60.79 18.44 -37.56
CA LYS A 2 -60.88 18.72 -36.10
C LYS A 2 -60.88 17.49 -35.15
N PHE A 3 -61.12 16.29 -35.67
CA PHE A 3 -61.22 15.07 -34.85
C PHE A 3 -59.84 14.47 -34.50
N ILE A 4 -58.89 14.52 -35.45
CA ILE A 4 -57.51 14.04 -35.25
C ILE A 4 -56.76 14.95 -34.28
N GLU A 5 -56.93 16.27 -34.36
CA GLU A 5 -56.32 17.23 -33.42
C GLU A 5 -56.78 17.03 -31.96
N ARG A 6 -58.00 16.49 -31.77
CA ARG A 6 -58.57 16.21 -30.45
C ARG A 6 -58.04 14.92 -29.82
N LEU A 7 -57.64 13.94 -30.65
CA LEU A 7 -57.09 12.65 -30.20
C LEU A 7 -55.58 12.70 -29.97
N PHE A 8 -54.85 13.49 -30.74
CA PHE A 8 -53.38 13.50 -30.71
C PHE A 8 -52.76 14.76 -30.11
N GLY A 9 -53.59 15.73 -29.70
CA GLY A 9 -53.14 17.04 -29.22
C GLY A 9 -52.52 17.88 -30.36
N LYS A 10 -52.48 19.20 -30.17
CA LYS A 10 -51.67 20.05 -31.05
C LYS A 10 -50.21 19.61 -30.92
N LYS A 11 -49.52 19.40 -32.04
CA LYS A 11 -48.06 19.20 -32.07
C LYS A 11 -47.44 20.29 -31.19
N GLN A 12 -46.91 19.91 -30.03
CA GLN A 12 -46.06 20.80 -29.28
C GLN A 12 -44.86 21.10 -30.18
N GLU A 13 -44.63 22.39 -30.44
CA GLU A 13 -43.36 22.84 -30.99
C GLU A 13 -42.26 22.15 -30.19
N LYS A 14 -41.39 21.44 -30.90
CA LYS A 14 -40.26 20.73 -30.31
C LYS A 14 -39.57 21.74 -29.39
N LYS A 15 -39.66 21.52 -28.07
CA LYS A 15 -38.79 22.18 -27.10
C LYS A 15 -37.39 22.04 -27.66
N GLU A 16 -36.77 23.17 -27.98
CA GLU A 16 -35.37 23.20 -28.38
C GLU A 16 -34.61 22.37 -27.35
N SER A 17 -34.07 21.26 -27.84
CA SER A 17 -33.10 20.48 -27.09
C SER A 17 -32.01 21.46 -26.72
N HIS A 18 -31.95 21.85 -25.44
CA HIS A 18 -30.85 22.63 -24.90
C HIS A 18 -29.63 21.70 -24.91
N TYR A 19 -29.03 21.53 -26.08
CA TYR A 19 -27.72 20.93 -26.21
C TYR A 19 -26.76 21.88 -25.50
N VAL A 20 -26.35 21.52 -24.29
CA VAL A 20 -25.21 22.16 -23.63
C VAL A 20 -23.98 21.76 -24.44
N VAL A 21 -23.67 22.55 -25.46
CA VAL A 21 -22.42 22.45 -26.19
C VAL A 21 -21.35 23.00 -25.26
N PHE A 22 -20.80 22.15 -24.40
CA PHE A 22 -19.52 22.46 -23.78
C PHE A 22 -18.53 22.59 -24.93
N GLU A 23 -17.94 23.76 -25.10
CA GLU A 23 -16.77 23.88 -25.96
C GLU A 23 -15.74 22.88 -25.45
N LEU A 24 -15.30 21.96 -26.33
CA LEU A 24 -14.39 20.86 -25.96
C LEU A 24 -13.12 21.36 -25.23
N VAL A 25 -12.75 22.62 -25.51
CA VAL A 25 -11.64 23.36 -24.88
C VAL A 25 -11.92 23.65 -23.40
N GLU A 26 -13.13 24.11 -23.05
CA GLU A 26 -13.55 24.39 -21.68
C GLU A 26 -13.74 23.10 -20.85
N LEU A 27 -14.16 22.01 -21.50
CA LEU A 27 -14.24 20.70 -20.85
C LEU A 27 -12.86 20.21 -20.41
N SER A 28 -11.85 20.34 -21.29
CA SER A 28 -10.48 19.91 -21.00
C SER A 28 -9.86 20.67 -19.83
N SER A 29 -10.04 21.99 -19.77
CA SER A 29 -9.54 22.81 -18.67
C SER A 29 -10.27 22.51 -17.36
N THR A 30 -11.59 22.34 -17.41
CA THR A 30 -12.42 22.00 -16.24
C THR A 30 -12.03 20.63 -15.65
N VAL A 31 -11.85 19.61 -16.50
CA VAL A 31 -11.42 18.28 -16.07
C VAL A 31 -10.03 18.34 -15.44
N LYS A 32 -9.08 19.05 -16.05
CA LYS A 32 -7.73 19.23 -15.48
C LYS A 32 -7.76 19.93 -14.13
N ALA A 33 -8.58 20.97 -13.98
CA ALA A 33 -8.72 21.69 -12.73
C ALA A 33 -9.28 20.79 -11.62
N GLU A 34 -10.32 20.00 -11.94
CA GLU A 34 -10.89 19.07 -10.97
C GLU A 34 -9.91 17.94 -10.61
N ILE A 35 -9.19 17.36 -11.57
CA ILE A 35 -8.14 16.37 -11.29
C ILE A 35 -7.09 16.95 -10.33
N LYS A 36 -6.58 18.16 -10.63
CA LYS A 36 -5.58 18.81 -9.79
C LYS A 36 -6.08 19.04 -8.36
N LYS A 37 -7.33 19.50 -8.22
CA LYS A 37 -7.98 19.67 -6.92
C LYS A 37 -8.07 18.34 -6.15
N GLN A 38 -8.46 17.26 -6.82
CA GLN A 38 -8.51 15.93 -6.20
C GLN A 38 -7.12 15.43 -5.80
N GLU A 39 -6.09 15.65 -6.62
CA GLU A 39 -4.72 15.34 -6.26
C GLU A 39 -4.24 16.13 -5.03
N GLU A 40 -4.55 17.43 -4.97
CA GLU A 40 -4.17 18.29 -3.84
C GLU A 40 -4.81 17.83 -2.53
N ILE A 41 -6.04 17.32 -2.56
CA ILE A 41 -6.72 16.71 -1.41
C ILE A 41 -6.01 15.42 -0.96
N LEU A 42 -5.57 14.59 -1.91
CA LEU A 42 -4.98 13.28 -1.63
C LEU A 42 -3.50 13.35 -1.21
N ARG A 43 -2.73 14.31 -1.74
CA ARG A 43 -1.30 14.50 -1.45
C ARG A 43 -0.94 14.45 0.04
N PRO A 44 -1.59 15.19 0.95
CA PRO A 44 -1.25 15.12 2.37
C PRO A 44 -1.53 13.72 2.95
N VAL A 45 -2.64 13.08 2.59
CA VAL A 45 -2.97 11.72 3.04
C VAL A 45 -1.91 10.72 2.57
N ILE A 46 -1.47 10.81 1.32
CA ILE A 46 -0.42 9.95 0.76
C ILE A 46 0.90 10.19 1.50
N LYS A 47 1.25 11.45 1.74
CA LYS A 47 2.46 11.81 2.47
C LYS A 47 2.47 11.21 3.88
N ASP A 48 1.35 11.31 4.60
CA ASP A 48 1.22 10.73 5.94
C ASP A 48 1.33 9.19 5.91
N LYS A 49 0.79 8.53 4.89
CA LYS A 49 0.95 7.07 4.72
C LYS A 49 2.39 6.68 4.41
N PHE A 50 3.07 7.42 3.55
CA PHE A 50 4.48 7.22 3.26
C PHE A 50 5.34 7.41 4.51
N GLU A 51 5.03 8.42 5.32
CA GLU A 51 5.71 8.62 6.60
C GLU A 51 5.50 7.45 7.56
N GLY A 52 4.26 6.93 7.66
CA GLY A 52 3.99 5.73 8.45
C GLY A 52 4.80 4.51 7.97
N ILE A 53 4.91 4.32 6.65
CA ILE A 53 5.74 3.25 6.09
C ILE A 53 7.22 3.47 6.43
N ARG A 54 7.72 4.72 6.39
CA ARG A 54 9.11 5.04 6.75
C ARG A 54 9.41 4.63 8.18
N LEU A 55 8.55 5.02 9.11
CA LEU A 55 8.69 4.69 10.53
C LEU A 55 8.65 3.17 10.76
N SER A 56 7.75 2.43 10.08
CA SER A 56 7.74 0.97 10.16
C SER A 56 9.01 0.32 9.59
N LEU A 57 9.60 0.87 8.53
CA LEU A 57 10.86 0.37 7.98
C LEU A 57 12.03 0.61 8.96
N GLU A 58 12.04 1.74 9.66
CA GLU A 58 13.02 2.04 10.72
C GLU A 58 12.86 1.09 11.91
N GLU A 59 11.61 0.83 12.33
CA GLU A 59 11.32 -0.15 13.38
C GLU A 59 11.78 -1.57 13.01
N LEU A 60 11.58 -1.99 11.75
CA LEU A 60 12.11 -3.27 11.26
C LEU A 60 13.63 -3.35 11.36
N ASP A 61 14.32 -2.24 11.15
CA ASP A 61 15.78 -2.18 11.26
C ASP A 61 16.26 -2.30 12.71
N GLU A 62 15.52 -1.77 13.68
CA GLU A 62 15.79 -1.97 15.10
C GLU A 62 15.49 -3.40 15.55
N LEU A 63 14.32 -3.95 15.18
CA LEU A 63 13.96 -5.34 15.47
C LEU A 63 14.99 -6.34 14.93
N LYS A 64 15.54 -6.07 13.74
CA LYS A 64 16.61 -6.86 13.15
C LYS A 64 17.90 -6.82 13.99
N LYS A 65 18.28 -5.64 14.50
CA LYS A 65 19.46 -5.49 15.36
C LYS A 65 19.25 -6.20 16.70
N ASP A 66 18.08 -6.07 17.30
CA ASP A 66 17.71 -6.75 18.54
C ASP A 66 17.78 -8.26 18.36
N LEU A 67 17.16 -8.78 17.29
CA LEU A 67 17.15 -10.21 17.01
C LEU A 67 18.57 -10.76 16.83
N LEU A 68 19.46 -10.06 16.11
CA LEU A 68 20.86 -10.47 15.92
C LEU A 68 21.69 -10.49 17.21
N LYS A 69 21.32 -9.70 18.21
CA LYS A 69 22.01 -9.61 19.51
C LYS A 69 21.43 -10.57 20.54
N ALA A 70 20.28 -11.19 20.26
CA ALA A 70 19.63 -12.08 21.20
C ALA A 70 20.45 -13.36 21.38
N ASP A 71 20.58 -13.75 22.65
CA ASP A 71 21.11 -15.05 23.03
C ASP A 71 19.98 -16.08 23.08
N PRO A 72 20.24 -17.34 22.68
CA PRO A 72 19.27 -18.41 22.85
C PRO A 72 19.00 -18.64 24.34
N ILE A 73 17.82 -19.18 24.65
CA ILE A 73 17.48 -19.56 26.04
C ILE A 73 18.57 -20.41 26.70
N GLU A 74 18.78 -20.21 28.00
CA GLU A 74 19.75 -21.00 28.78
C GLU A 74 19.41 -22.50 28.73
N GLY A 75 20.44 -23.33 28.56
CA GLY A 75 20.31 -24.79 28.54
C GLY A 75 19.88 -25.38 27.20
N ALA A 76 19.81 -24.59 26.13
CA ALA A 76 19.59 -25.09 24.78
C ALA A 76 20.70 -26.07 24.35
N GLY A 77 20.33 -27.13 23.62
CA GLY A 77 21.31 -28.04 23.06
C GLY A 77 22.06 -27.39 21.90
N LYS A 78 23.36 -27.65 21.75
CA LYS A 78 24.20 -27.10 20.66
C LYS A 78 23.62 -27.29 19.25
N ARG A 79 22.83 -28.35 19.03
CA ARG A 79 22.16 -28.58 17.74
C ARG A 79 20.95 -27.67 17.54
N GLU A 80 20.21 -27.42 18.60
CA GLU A 80 19.03 -26.53 18.61
C GLU A 80 19.48 -25.09 18.43
N GLU A 81 20.52 -24.65 19.13
CA GLU A 81 21.15 -23.33 18.96
C GLU A 81 21.51 -23.07 17.49
N LYS A 82 22.24 -23.99 16.85
CA LYS A 82 22.60 -23.85 15.43
C LYS A 82 21.39 -23.73 14.50
N LEU A 83 20.33 -24.47 14.77
CA LEU A 83 19.08 -24.40 13.99
C LEU A 83 18.35 -23.07 14.25
N GLY A 84 18.32 -22.61 15.51
CA GLY A 84 17.79 -21.32 15.90
C GLY A 84 18.51 -20.18 15.21
N ASP A 85 19.84 -20.16 15.27
CA ASP A 85 20.70 -19.14 14.65
C ASP A 85 20.50 -19.10 13.14
N SER A 86 20.45 -20.25 12.48
CA SER A 86 20.19 -20.30 11.04
C SER A 86 18.82 -19.71 10.68
N ASN A 87 17.78 -19.98 11.47
CA ASN A 87 16.46 -19.39 11.24
C ASN A 87 16.40 -17.90 11.58
N ARG A 88 17.09 -17.48 12.65
CA ARG A 88 17.28 -16.08 13.03
C ARG A 88 17.91 -15.28 11.90
N ASP A 89 19.01 -15.79 11.34
CA ASP A 89 19.73 -15.15 10.24
C ASP A 89 18.86 -15.10 8.96
N ASN A 90 18.05 -16.12 8.71
CA ASN A 90 17.07 -16.12 7.61
C ASN A 90 15.99 -15.05 7.79
N ILE A 91 15.48 -14.85 9.02
CA ILE A 91 14.54 -13.76 9.33
C ILE A 91 15.18 -12.41 9.03
N VAL A 92 16.37 -12.17 9.59
CA VAL A 92 17.16 -10.94 9.39
C VAL A 92 17.37 -10.65 7.91
N TYR A 93 17.71 -11.68 7.13
CA TYR A 93 17.89 -11.57 5.68
C TYR A 93 16.59 -11.19 4.95
N ASN A 94 15.46 -11.82 5.28
CA ASN A 94 14.16 -11.49 4.68
C ASN A 94 13.70 -10.07 5.04
N LEU A 95 13.87 -9.64 6.29
CA LEU A 95 13.59 -8.28 6.73
C LEU A 95 14.45 -7.26 5.97
N LYS A 96 15.74 -7.56 5.75
CA LYS A 96 16.63 -6.73 4.93
C LYS A 96 16.16 -6.63 3.47
N ILE A 97 15.63 -7.70 2.89
CA ILE A 97 15.05 -7.65 1.53
C ILE A 97 13.86 -6.70 1.48
N ILE A 98 12.96 -6.77 2.46
CA ILE A 98 11.81 -5.85 2.55
C ILE A 98 12.31 -4.40 2.60
N HIS A 99 13.24 -4.10 3.50
CA HIS A 99 13.80 -2.76 3.64
C HIS A 99 14.42 -2.24 2.33
N ASN A 100 15.19 -3.09 1.64
CA ASN A 100 15.88 -2.68 0.41
C ASN A 100 14.95 -2.49 -0.79
N LYS A 101 13.83 -3.22 -0.85
CA LYS A 101 12.92 -3.22 -1.99
C LYS A 101 11.74 -2.27 -1.82
N VAL A 102 11.30 -2.01 -0.59
CA VAL A 102 10.22 -1.06 -0.30
C VAL A 102 10.81 0.34 -0.18
N LYS A 103 11.08 0.97 -1.32
CA LYS A 103 11.61 2.33 -1.38
C LYS A 103 10.47 3.34 -1.50
N ILE A 104 10.33 4.19 -0.50
CA ILE A 104 9.30 5.22 -0.48
C ILE A 104 9.62 6.27 -1.56
N PRO A 105 8.68 6.58 -2.45
CA PRO A 105 8.86 7.62 -3.46
C PRO A 105 8.97 9.01 -2.82
N GLY A 106 9.80 9.89 -3.38
CA GLY A 106 9.89 11.30 -2.95
C GLY A 106 8.69 12.16 -3.37
N ASN A 107 7.79 11.63 -4.21
CA ASN A 107 6.61 12.33 -4.71
C ASN A 107 5.33 11.67 -4.16
N SER A 108 4.44 12.45 -3.55
CA SER A 108 3.16 12.01 -3.00
C SER A 108 1.98 12.15 -3.97
N SER A 109 2.20 12.06 -5.28
CA SER A 109 1.10 12.05 -6.24
C SER A 109 0.30 10.74 -6.16
N PRO A 110 -1.03 10.76 -6.39
CA PRO A 110 -1.85 9.55 -6.34
C PRO A 110 -1.39 8.45 -7.31
N VAL A 111 -0.91 8.83 -8.49
CA VAL A 111 -0.39 7.89 -9.49
C VAL A 111 0.83 7.15 -8.96
N VAL A 112 1.82 7.89 -8.44
CA VAL A 112 3.04 7.30 -7.87
C VAL A 112 2.73 6.44 -6.64
N ALA A 113 1.76 6.86 -5.82
CA ALA A 113 1.31 6.06 -4.69
C ALA A 113 0.67 4.73 -5.10
N ALA A 114 -0.11 4.73 -6.19
CA ALA A 114 -0.70 3.52 -6.73
C ALA A 114 0.35 2.56 -7.30
N GLU A 115 1.33 3.07 -8.05
CA GLU A 115 2.46 2.29 -8.57
C GLU A 115 3.27 1.67 -7.42
N PHE A 116 3.66 2.49 -6.44
CA PHE A 116 4.36 2.03 -5.24
C PHE A 116 3.57 0.93 -4.52
N TYR A 117 2.26 1.09 -4.33
CA TYR A 117 1.44 0.08 -3.68
C TYR A 117 1.47 -1.26 -4.43
N MET A 118 1.36 -1.22 -5.76
CA MET A 118 1.39 -2.43 -6.58
C MET A 118 2.72 -3.17 -6.46
N ASP A 119 3.84 -2.43 -6.49
CA ASP A 119 5.19 -2.99 -6.37
C ASP A 119 5.49 -3.51 -4.96
N ALA A 120 5.15 -2.72 -3.94
CA ALA A 120 5.41 -3.05 -2.54
C ALA A 120 4.60 -4.27 -2.09
N LYS A 121 3.36 -4.42 -2.56
CA LYS A 121 2.45 -5.50 -2.14
C LYS A 121 3.05 -6.90 -2.36
N SER A 122 3.61 -7.15 -3.54
CA SER A 122 4.21 -8.45 -3.85
C SER A 122 5.44 -8.72 -2.99
N THR A 123 6.31 -7.72 -2.86
CA THR A 123 7.51 -7.79 -2.03
C THR A 123 7.19 -8.09 -0.57
N LEU A 124 6.22 -7.37 0.00
CA LEU A 124 5.79 -7.55 1.38
C LEU A 124 5.19 -8.92 1.61
N LYS A 125 4.35 -9.41 0.69
CA LYS A 125 3.76 -10.75 0.78
C LYS A 125 4.83 -11.83 0.80
N ILE A 126 5.75 -11.81 -0.17
CA ILE A 126 6.83 -12.81 -0.26
C ILE A 126 7.73 -12.75 0.98
N GLY A 127 8.11 -11.53 1.40
CA GLY A 127 8.92 -11.33 2.59
C GLY A 127 8.25 -11.86 3.85
N LEU A 128 6.96 -11.60 4.03
CA LEU A 128 6.18 -12.11 5.17
C LEU A 128 6.08 -13.63 5.17
N ASP A 129 5.76 -14.24 4.02
CA ASP A 129 5.61 -15.69 3.91
C ASP A 129 6.93 -16.42 4.21
N ASN A 130 8.06 -15.88 3.72
CA ASN A 130 9.39 -16.43 4.02
C ASN A 130 9.78 -16.24 5.48
N THR A 131 9.48 -15.08 6.06
CA THR A 131 9.83 -14.75 7.45
C THR A 131 9.02 -15.59 8.44
N ARG A 132 7.72 -15.79 8.20
CA ARG A 132 6.83 -16.58 9.07
C ARG A 132 7.29 -18.02 9.25
N ARG A 133 7.83 -18.65 8.19
CA ARG A 133 8.35 -20.02 8.27
C ARG A 133 9.50 -20.10 9.28
N SER A 134 10.45 -19.17 9.21
CA SER A 134 11.58 -19.14 10.14
C SER A 134 11.18 -18.67 11.53
N LEU A 135 10.19 -17.78 11.66
CA LEU A 135 9.65 -17.34 12.95
C LEU A 135 9.17 -18.52 13.81
N MET A 136 8.47 -19.49 13.21
CA MET A 136 8.01 -20.68 13.93
C MET A 136 9.15 -21.46 14.61
N TYR A 137 10.34 -21.50 13.99
CA TYR A 137 11.49 -22.24 14.53
C TYR A 137 12.24 -21.47 15.61
N ILE A 138 12.19 -20.13 15.60
CA ILE A 138 12.87 -19.34 16.63
C ILE A 138 12.01 -19.14 17.89
N LYS A 139 10.70 -19.37 17.83
CA LYS A 139 9.77 -19.17 18.97
C LYS A 139 10.23 -19.82 20.28
N VAL A 140 10.84 -21.00 20.20
CA VAL A 140 11.30 -21.75 21.38
C VAL A 140 12.62 -21.19 21.94
N LEU A 141 13.53 -20.77 21.06
CA LEU A 141 14.88 -20.33 21.45
C LEU A 141 14.98 -18.83 21.72
N TYR A 142 14.09 -18.05 21.11
CA TYR A 142 14.05 -16.59 21.14
C TYR A 142 12.60 -16.10 21.36
N PRO A 143 11.95 -16.46 22.48
CA PRO A 143 10.53 -16.21 22.69
C PRO A 143 10.19 -14.72 22.81
N GLN A 144 11.08 -13.90 23.37
CA GLN A 144 10.86 -12.47 23.55
C GLN A 144 10.93 -11.74 22.19
N GLU A 145 11.91 -12.08 21.37
CA GLU A 145 12.11 -11.51 20.05
C GLU A 145 11.00 -11.95 19.10
N HIS A 146 10.59 -13.22 19.19
CA HIS A 146 9.43 -13.72 18.46
C HIS A 146 8.17 -12.92 18.77
N GLN A 147 7.90 -12.57 20.04
CA GLN A 147 6.73 -11.77 20.42
C GLN A 147 6.80 -10.33 19.89
N LYS A 148 7.99 -9.74 19.78
CA LYS A 148 8.15 -8.39 19.23
C LYS A 148 7.92 -8.33 17.71
N ILE A 149 8.26 -9.42 16.99
CA ILE A 149 8.21 -9.45 15.52
C ILE A 149 6.85 -9.93 14.98
N ASN A 150 6.14 -10.78 15.71
CA ASN A 150 4.92 -11.45 15.26
C ASN A 150 3.63 -10.79 15.76
#